data_AF-A0A7K3HC73-F1
#
_entry.id   AF-A0A7K3HC73-F1
#
_cell.length_a   1.000
_cell.length_b   1.000
_cell.length_c   1.000
_cell.angle_alpha   90.00
_cell.angle_beta   90.00
_cell.angle_gamma   90.00
#
_symmetry.space_group_name_H-M   'P 1'
#
loop_
_entity.id
_entity.type
_entity.pdbx_description
1 polymer ?
#
loop_
_entity_poly.entity_id
_entity_poly.type
_entity_poly.pdbx_seq_one_letter_code
_entity_poly.pdbx_strand_id
1 'polypeptide(L)'
;MVLPLVVWVAVVPWLLATATTMLWGISEEPDVPFLTFTTRLVLVPLLLVAEVIGVVAAFRRYGGLRSEFWPGAGLAFALLALFTVMGVGVTWGEWGVLLWIWALGSGYVFFVFVLGGMAWKKVFVRTSAP
;
A
#
# COMPACT_ATOMS: atom_id res chain seq x y z
N MET A 1 4.45 18.32 -2.54
CA MET A 1 4.93 17.51 -1.39
C MET A 1 4.31 16.10 -1.31
N VAL A 2 3.61 15.62 -2.36
CA VAL A 2 2.93 14.30 -2.33
C VAL A 2 3.80 13.17 -2.89
N LEU A 3 4.73 13.48 -3.81
CA LEU A 3 5.63 12.51 -4.42
C LEU A 3 6.40 11.61 -3.43
N PRO A 4 7.05 12.14 -2.36
CA PRO A 4 7.68 11.26 -1.37
C PRO A 4 6.67 10.37 -0.64
N LEU A 5 5.47 10.88 -0.35
CA LEU A 5 4.41 10.11 0.31
C LEU A 5 3.98 8.91 -0.54
N VAL A 6 3.81 9.11 -1.85
CA VAL A 6 3.44 8.06 -2.81
C VAL A 6 4.47 6.92 -2.82
N VAL A 7 5.76 7.24 -2.88
CA VAL A 7 6.83 6.23 -2.92
C VAL A 7 6.81 5.38 -1.64
N TRP A 8 6.68 6.02 -0.48
CA TRP A 8 6.70 5.33 0.81
C TRP A 8 5.40 4.59 1.14
N VAL A 9 4.27 4.98 0.56
CA VAL A 9 2.96 4.33 0.78
C VAL A 9 2.70 3.20 -0.21
N ALA A 10 3.10 3.35 -1.48
CA ALA A 10 2.75 2.40 -2.53
C ALA A 10 3.93 1.54 -2.98
N VAL A 11 5.05 2.16 -3.32
CA VAL A 11 6.16 1.47 -3.99
C VAL A 11 6.99 0.65 -3.01
N VAL A 12 7.45 1.26 -1.90
CA VAL A 12 8.31 0.58 -0.93
C VAL A 12 7.58 -0.58 -0.24
N PRO A 13 6.33 -0.45 0.26
CA PRO A 13 5.61 -1.57 0.85
C PRO A 13 5.40 -2.73 -0.12
N TRP A 14 5.13 -2.43 -1.39
CA TRP A 14 4.98 -3.45 -2.43
C TRP A 14 6.29 -4.21 -2.65
N LEU A 15 7.41 -3.51 -2.82
CA LEU A 15 8.73 -4.13 -2.99
C LEU A 15 9.11 -5.00 -1.77
N LEU A 16 8.87 -4.51 -0.56
CA LEU A 16 9.12 -5.27 0.67
C LEU A 16 8.27 -6.54 0.73
N ALA A 17 6.97 -6.43 0.44
CA ALA A 17 6.06 -7.55 0.40
C ALA A 17 6.49 -8.60 -0.63
N THR A 18 6.84 -8.18 -1.85
CA THR A 18 7.36 -9.08 -2.90
C THR A 18 8.67 -9.74 -2.48
N ALA A 19 9.61 -9.00 -1.88
CA ALA A 19 10.85 -9.57 -1.36
C ALA A 19 10.60 -10.60 -0.26
N THR A 20 9.69 -10.33 0.69
CA THR A 20 9.28 -11.28 1.73
C THR A 20 8.72 -12.55 1.10
N THR A 21 7.87 -12.44 0.08
CA THR A 21 7.32 -13.60 -0.64
C THR A 21 8.39 -14.43 -1.33
N MET A 22 9.38 -13.78 -1.95
CA MET A 22 10.51 -14.47 -2.60
C MET A 22 11.40 -15.20 -1.58
N LEU A 23 11.67 -14.57 -0.44
CA LEU A 23 12.46 -15.16 0.65
C LEU A 23 11.76 -16.35 1.33
N TRP A 24 10.43 -16.37 1.32
CA TRP A 24 9.64 -17.48 1.87
C TRP A 24 9.59 -18.72 0.98
N GLY A 25 10.16 -18.68 -0.23
CA GLY A 25 10.32 -19.87 -1.06
C GLY A 25 9.02 -20.35 -1.71
N ILE A 26 8.23 -19.45 -2.32
CA ILE A 26 7.34 -19.86 -3.41
C ILE A 26 8.24 -20.14 -4.63
N SER A 27 8.95 -21.27 -4.56
CA SER A 27 9.96 -21.73 -5.51
C SER A 27 9.54 -23.01 -6.21
N GLU A 28 8.24 -23.23 -6.38
CA GLU A 28 7.75 -24.16 -7.40
C GLU A 28 7.73 -23.42 -8.74
N GLU A 29 8.11 -24.14 -9.78
CA GLU A 29 8.52 -23.67 -11.11
C GLU A 29 7.69 -22.47 -11.61
N PRO A 30 8.30 -21.48 -12.29
CA PRO A 30 7.60 -20.29 -12.75
C PRO A 30 6.67 -20.66 -13.91
N ASP A 31 5.54 -21.25 -13.57
CA ASP A 31 4.44 -21.50 -14.47
C ASP A 31 3.84 -20.17 -14.90
N VAL A 32 3.31 -20.12 -16.13
CA VAL A 32 2.56 -19.00 -16.72
C VAL A 32 1.62 -18.24 -15.74
N PRO A 33 0.93 -18.88 -14.78
CA PRO A 33 0.24 -18.21 -13.67
C PRO A 33 1.10 -17.23 -12.85
N PHE A 34 2.37 -17.52 -12.57
CA PHE A 34 3.26 -16.64 -11.80
C PHE A 34 3.57 -15.33 -12.54
N LEU A 35 3.80 -15.39 -13.85
CA LEU A 35 4.05 -14.21 -14.69
C LEU A 35 2.79 -13.33 -14.79
N THR A 36 1.63 -13.96 -14.94
CA THR A 36 0.33 -13.27 -14.97
C THR A 36 0.00 -12.66 -13.61
N PHE A 37 0.25 -13.40 -12.53
CA PHE A 37 0.11 -12.95 -11.15
C PHE A 37 0.98 -11.73 -10.90
N THR A 38 2.28 -11.80 -11.23
CA THR A 38 3.25 -10.70 -11.04
C THR A 38 2.86 -9.45 -11.82
N THR A 39 2.45 -9.59 -13.09
CA THR A 39 2.06 -8.45 -13.94
C THR A 39 0.82 -7.76 -13.40
N ARG A 40 -0.18 -8.52 -12.97
CA ARG A 40 -1.40 -7.93 -12.42
C ARG A 40 -1.20 -7.43 -10.99
N LEU A 41 -0.24 -7.97 -10.23
CA LEU A 41 0.10 -7.52 -8.87
C LEU A 41 0.51 -6.05 -8.84
N VAL A 42 1.07 -5.54 -9.94
CA VAL A 42 1.44 -4.13 -10.12
C VAL A 42 0.20 -3.20 -10.11
N LEU A 43 -1.02 -3.71 -10.36
CA LEU A 43 -2.24 -2.91 -10.24
C LEU A 43 -2.45 -2.41 -8.81
N VAL A 44 -2.04 -3.17 -7.80
CA VAL A 44 -2.20 -2.80 -6.40
C VAL A 44 -1.43 -1.50 -6.07
N PRO A 45 -0.10 -1.40 -6.26
CA PRO A 45 0.61 -0.15 -6.00
C PRO A 45 0.18 0.97 -6.95
N LEU A 46 -0.20 0.69 -8.19
CA LEU A 46 -0.68 1.72 -9.13
C LEU A 46 -1.98 2.38 -8.66
N LEU A 47 -2.95 1.60 -8.20
CA LEU A 47 -4.19 2.14 -7.64
C LEU A 47 -3.90 2.89 -6.33
N LEU A 48 -3.03 2.34 -5.49
CA LEU A 48 -2.63 2.99 -4.24
C LEU A 48 -1.98 4.37 -4.47
N VAL A 49 -1.20 4.54 -5.54
CA VAL A 49 -0.64 5.84 -5.94
C VAL A 49 -1.74 6.89 -6.16
N ALA A 50 -2.83 6.51 -6.82
CA ALA A 50 -3.97 7.40 -7.04
C ALA A 50 -4.72 7.68 -5.73
N GLU A 51 -4.91 6.66 -4.90
CA GLU A 51 -5.61 6.77 -3.60
C GLU A 51 -4.88 7.69 -2.62
N VAL A 52 -3.55 7.77 -2.66
CA VAL A 52 -2.77 8.69 -1.82
C VAL A 52 -3.23 10.14 -2.02
N ILE A 53 -3.56 10.53 -3.24
CA ILE A 53 -4.08 11.87 -3.54
C ILE A 53 -5.44 12.07 -2.86
N GLY A 54 -6.30 11.06 -2.91
CA GLY A 54 -7.62 11.06 -2.25
C GLY A 54 -7.52 11.21 -0.74
N VAL A 55 -6.62 10.47 -0.08
CA VAL A 55 -6.37 10.59 1.37
C VAL A 55 -5.90 11.98 1.73
N VAL A 56 -4.91 12.50 1.00
CA VAL A 56 -4.39 13.86 1.25
C VAL A 56 -5.51 14.90 1.07
N ALA A 57 -6.35 14.77 0.05
CA ALA A 57 -7.48 15.66 -0.17
C ALA A 57 -8.53 15.57 0.95
N ALA A 58 -8.85 14.35 1.40
CA ALA A 58 -9.78 14.11 2.50
C ALA A 58 -9.28 14.76 3.80
N PHE A 59 -8.05 14.47 4.21
CA PHE A 59 -7.46 15.08 5.41
C PHE A 59 -7.32 16.60 5.29
N ARG A 60 -7.05 17.14 4.10
CA ARG A 60 -7.04 18.59 3.86
C ARG A 60 -8.39 19.22 4.15
N ARG A 61 -9.48 18.60 3.69
CA ARG A 61 -10.86 19.11 3.88
C ARG A 61 -11.24 19.24 5.35
N TYR A 62 -10.71 18.36 6.20
CA TYR A 62 -11.02 18.34 7.65
C TYR A 62 -9.91 18.98 8.52
N GLY A 63 -8.97 19.73 7.94
CA GLY A 63 -7.90 20.40 8.69
C GLY A 63 -6.85 19.44 9.30
N GLY A 64 -6.81 18.19 8.82
CA GLY A 64 -6.01 17.09 9.36
C GLY A 64 -4.61 16.94 8.77
N LEU A 65 -4.11 17.90 7.97
CA LEU A 65 -2.73 17.86 7.42
C LEU A 65 -1.66 18.21 8.47
N ARG A 66 -1.73 17.56 9.63
CA ARG A 66 -0.77 17.72 10.74
C ARG A 66 0.03 16.43 10.92
N SER A 67 1.27 16.58 11.35
CA SER A 67 2.16 15.46 11.65
C SER A 67 1.59 14.53 12.74
N GLU A 68 0.82 15.07 13.69
CA GLU A 68 0.23 14.32 14.81
C GLU A 68 -0.78 13.25 14.37
N PHE A 69 -1.44 13.46 13.23
CA PHE A 69 -2.41 12.52 12.68
C PHE A 69 -1.78 11.32 11.96
N TRP A 70 -0.46 11.13 12.08
CA TRP A 70 0.25 10.04 11.41
C TRP A 70 -0.31 8.63 11.65
N PRO A 71 -0.82 8.25 12.85
CA PRO A 71 -1.41 6.92 13.02
C PRO A 71 -2.72 6.79 12.25
N GLY A 72 -3.53 7.85 12.23
CA GLY A 72 -4.78 7.90 11.48
C GLY A 72 -4.57 7.88 9.97
N ALA A 73 -3.57 8.61 9.48
CA ALA A 73 -3.19 8.57 8.07
C ALA A 73 -2.64 7.19 7.67
N GLY A 74 -1.78 6.60 8.50
CA GLY A 74 -1.29 5.23 8.31
C GLY A 74 -2.42 4.21 8.24
N LEU A 75 -3.40 4.30 9.15
CA LEU A 75 -4.58 3.44 9.15
C LEU A 75 -5.43 3.64 7.89
N ALA A 76 -5.66 4.88 7.46
CA ALA A 76 -6.38 5.17 6.23
C ALA A 76 -5.72 4.53 5.01
N PHE A 77 -4.38 4.62 4.90
CA PHE A 77 -3.64 3.95 3.83
C PHE A 77 -3.73 2.43 3.91
N ALA A 78 -3.65 1.86 5.12
CA ALA A 78 -3.74 0.42 5.31
C ALA A 78 -5.13 -0.14 4.92
N LEU A 79 -6.19 0.58 5.30
CA LEU A 79 -7.56 0.23 4.91
C LEU A 79 -7.74 0.34 3.40
N LEU A 80 -7.23 1.40 2.77
CA LEU A 80 -7.27 1.56 1.32
C LEU A 80 -6.48 0.46 0.60
N ALA A 81 -5.31 0.08 1.11
CA ALA A 81 -4.55 -1.05 0.58
C ALA A 81 -5.33 -2.37 0.68
N LEU A 82 -6.04 -2.60 1.79
CA LEU A 82 -6.89 -3.78 1.95
C LEU A 82 -8.07 -3.77 0.97
N PHE A 83 -8.76 -2.63 0.80
CA PHE A 83 -9.84 -2.49 -0.17
C PHE A 83 -9.37 -2.60 -1.62
N THR A 84 -8.20 -2.04 -1.94
CA THR A 84 -7.58 -2.17 -3.26
C THR A 84 -7.21 -3.62 -3.55
N VAL A 85 -6.58 -4.32 -2.60
CA VAL A 85 -6.30 -5.76 -2.72
C VAL A 85 -7.59 -6.56 -2.92
N MET A 86 -8.64 -6.24 -2.15
CA MET A 86 -9.96 -6.86 -2.31
C MET A 86 -10.54 -6.61 -3.71
N GLY A 87 -10.59 -5.35 -4.15
CA GLY A 87 -11.12 -4.96 -5.45
C GLY A 87 -10.36 -5.60 -6.61
N VAL A 88 -9.02 -5.55 -6.58
CA VAL A 88 -8.17 -6.20 -7.58
C VAL A 88 -8.37 -7.72 -7.54
N GLY A 89 -8.43 -8.33 -6.35
CA GLY A 89 -8.66 -9.77 -6.19
C GLY A 89 -9.97 -10.24 -6.82
N VAL A 90 -11.06 -9.48 -6.67
CA VAL A 90 -12.35 -9.80 -7.30
C VAL A 90 -12.23 -9.86 -8.83
N THR A 91 -11.44 -8.98 -9.43
CA THR A 91 -11.23 -8.99 -10.90
C THR A 91 -10.44 -10.19 -11.41
N TRP A 92 -9.86 -11.02 -10.52
CA TRP A 92 -9.04 -12.18 -10.88
C TRP A 92 -9.76 -13.53 -10.70
N GLY A 93 -11.03 -13.51 -10.27
CA GLY A 93 -11.81 -14.72 -10.07
C GLY A 93 -11.20 -15.63 -8.99
N GLU A 94 -11.02 -16.91 -9.31
CA GLU A 94 -10.52 -17.94 -8.38
C GLU A 94 -9.12 -17.64 -7.85
N TRP A 95 -8.29 -16.94 -8.62
CA TRP A 95 -6.93 -16.54 -8.23
C TRP A 95 -6.90 -15.32 -7.30
N GLY A 96 -8.05 -14.66 -7.09
CA GLY A 96 -8.16 -13.50 -6.20
C GLY A 96 -7.76 -13.81 -4.76
N VAL A 97 -8.07 -15.02 -4.28
CA VAL A 97 -7.71 -15.48 -2.92
C VAL A 97 -6.19 -15.48 -2.71
N LEU A 98 -5.39 -15.82 -3.74
CA LEU A 98 -3.93 -15.77 -3.62
C LEU A 98 -3.41 -14.35 -3.38
N LEU A 99 -4.06 -13.33 -3.95
CA LEU A 99 -3.68 -11.94 -3.73
C LEU A 99 -3.94 -11.51 -2.28
N TRP A 100 -5.01 -12.02 -1.67
CA TRP A 100 -5.31 -11.78 -0.26
C TRP A 100 -4.31 -12.50 0.66
N ILE A 101 -4.02 -13.76 0.38
CA ILE A 101 -3.01 -14.54 1.10
C ILE A 101 -1.66 -13.84 0.98
N TRP A 102 -1.29 -13.37 -0.21
CA TRP A 102 -0.09 -12.60 -0.44
C TRP A 102 -0.07 -11.33 0.42
N ALA A 103 -1.14 -10.53 0.39
CA ALA A 103 -1.18 -9.25 1.10
C ALA A 103 -1.09 -9.40 2.63
N LEU A 104 -1.70 -10.45 3.19
CA LEU A 104 -1.66 -10.74 4.62
C LEU A 104 -0.35 -11.45 5.02
N GLY A 105 0.03 -12.49 4.29
CA GLY A 105 1.19 -13.33 4.57
C GLY A 105 2.53 -12.62 4.35
N SER A 106 2.62 -11.73 3.38
CA SER A 106 3.84 -10.93 3.15
C SER A 106 4.00 -9.75 4.12
N GLY A 107 2.96 -9.42 4.89
CA GLY A 107 2.92 -8.22 5.71
C GLY A 107 2.66 -6.92 4.94
N TYR A 108 2.21 -6.98 3.68
CA TYR A 108 1.97 -5.81 2.82
C TYR A 108 1.15 -4.72 3.51
N VAL A 109 -0.02 -5.07 4.07
CA VAL A 109 -0.92 -4.10 4.74
C VAL A 109 -0.23 -3.43 5.95
N PHE A 110 0.58 -4.19 6.69
CA PHE A 110 1.36 -3.68 7.81
C PHE A 110 2.47 -2.73 7.33
N PHE A 111 3.17 -3.05 6.25
CA PHE A 111 4.18 -2.16 5.67
C PHE A 111 3.56 -0.84 5.18
N VAL A 112 2.38 -0.89 4.54
CA VAL A 112 1.64 0.31 4.12
C VAL A 112 1.28 1.18 5.32
N PHE A 113 0.79 0.58 6.41
CA PHE A 113 0.49 1.28 7.66
C PHE A 113 1.71 2.03 8.21
N VAL A 114 2.81 1.29 8.43
CA VAL A 114 4.02 1.82 9.09
C VAL A 114 4.71 2.86 8.22
N LEU A 115 4.97 2.54 6.95
CA LEU A 115 5.70 3.43 6.05
C LEU A 115 4.85 4.64 5.67
N GLY A 116 3.54 4.45 5.45
CA GLY A 116 2.62 5.54 5.17
C GLY A 116 2.47 6.51 6.33
N GLY A 117 2.34 5.99 7.55
CA GLY A 117 2.33 6.81 8.76
C GLY A 117 3.63 7.59 8.96
N MET A 118 4.79 6.92 8.84
CA MET A 118 6.09 7.60 8.97
C MET A 118 6.32 8.66 7.89
N ALA A 119 5.92 8.38 6.64
CA ALA A 119 6.03 9.34 5.56
C ALA A 119 5.10 10.54 5.78
N TRP A 120 3.87 10.30 6.25
CA TRP A 120 2.94 11.37 6.65
C TRP A 120 3.57 12.28 7.72
N LYS A 121 4.08 11.67 8.78
CA LYS A 121 4.76 12.37 9.88
C LYS A 121 5.84 13.27 9.32
N LYS A 122 6.75 12.74 8.49
CA LYS A 122 7.88 13.48 7.89
C LYS A 122 7.44 14.60 6.95
N VAL A 123 6.43 14.36 6.11
CA VAL A 123 5.96 15.34 5.11
C VAL A 123 5.27 16.54 5.78
N PHE A 124 4.51 16.30 6.84
CA PHE A 124 3.71 17.33 7.51
C PHE A 124 4.29 17.83 8.83
N VAL A 125 5.58 17.56 9.14
CA VAL A 125 6.26 18.11 10.33
C VAL A 125 6.15 19.63 10.38
N ARG A 126 6.35 20.30 9.24
CA ARG A 126 6.41 21.78 9.15
C ARG A 126 5.05 22.46 9.24
N THR A 127 3.95 21.74 9.03
CA THR A 127 2.58 22.29 9.19
C THR A 127 2.14 22.39 10.65
N SER A 128 2.97 21.92 11.58
CA SER A 128 2.72 21.89 13.03
C SER A 128 3.49 22.95 13.81
N ALA A 129 4.30 23.79 13.13
CA ALA A 129 4.94 24.92 13.77
C ALA A 129 3.94 26.10 13.88
N PRO A 130 3.83 26.75 15.05
CA PRO A 130 2.95 27.90 15.27
C PRO A 130 3.33 29.11 14.41
#